data_AF-A0A832SN86-F1
#
_entry.id   AF-A0A832SN86-F1
#
_cell.length_a   1.000
_cell.length_b   1.000
_cell.length_c   1.000
_cell.angle_alpha   90.00
_cell.angle_beta   90.00
_cell.angle_gamma   90.00
#
_symmetry.space_group_name_H-M   'P 1'
#
loop_
_entity.id
_entity.type
_entity.pdbx_description
1 polymer ?
#
loop_
_entity_poly.entity_id
_entity_poly.type
_entity_poly.pdbx_seq_one_letter_code
_entity_poly.pdbx_strand_id
1 'polypeptide(L)'
;VKPCPVHTKLAEVGLSPQEFVNIKQEFGSKTKLGAGAATCFGSLVWCCKDSKPCPLRDMELEANGISHDEYMTLKKQLSEEILKHTNLNTVTYSEDDIKSLAETFNITVDEAKQALEDSGNDLKTAIKNLRLKSL
;
A
#
# COMPACT_ATOMS: atom_id res chain seq x y z
N VAL A 1 13.02 8.31 -19.61
CA VAL A 1 11.79 8.16 -18.79
C VAL A 1 11.60 9.46 -18.00
N LYS A 2 10.39 10.02 -17.93
CA LYS A 2 10.15 11.25 -17.13
C LYS A 2 10.32 10.94 -15.63
N PRO A 3 10.86 11.86 -14.82
CA PRO A 3 10.96 11.66 -13.38
C PRO A 3 9.57 11.66 -12.74
N CYS A 4 9.02 10.46 -12.54
CA CYS A 4 7.73 10.25 -11.88
C CYS A 4 7.96 9.98 -10.38
N PRO A 5 7.28 10.69 -9.46
CA PRO A 5 7.40 10.46 -8.01
C PRO A 5 7.15 9.01 -7.58
N VAL A 6 6.38 8.24 -8.37
CA VAL A 6 6.16 6.81 -8.13
C VAL A 6 7.48 6.04 -8.13
N HIS A 7 8.42 6.35 -9.02
CA HIS A 7 9.70 5.63 -9.08
C HIS A 7 10.52 5.79 -7.80
N THR A 8 10.52 7.00 -7.21
CA THR A 8 11.16 7.24 -5.91
C THR A 8 10.51 6.41 -4.82
N LYS A 9 9.17 6.38 -4.76
CA LYS A 9 8.44 5.60 -3.75
C LYS A 9 8.61 4.09 -3.90
N LEU A 10 8.65 3.58 -5.13
CA LEU A 10 8.94 2.18 -5.39
C LEU A 10 10.35 1.81 -4.93
N ALA A 11 11.35 2.65 -5.22
CA ALA A 11 12.72 2.43 -4.77
C ALA A 11 12.87 2.46 -3.24
N GLU A 12 12.18 3.39 -2.55
CA GLU A 12 12.15 3.45 -1.08
C GLU A 12 11.66 2.14 -0.45
N VAL A 13 10.70 1.47 -1.10
CA VAL A 13 10.12 0.20 -0.62
C VAL A 13 10.74 -1.04 -1.26
N GLY A 14 11.89 -0.88 -1.92
CA GLY A 14 12.66 -1.98 -2.50
C GLY A 14 12.03 -2.64 -3.72
N LEU A 15 11.12 -1.97 -4.42
CA LEU A 15 10.43 -2.51 -5.60
C LEU A 15 10.90 -1.79 -6.88
N SER A 16 11.23 -2.53 -7.93
CA SER A 16 11.49 -1.93 -9.24
C SER A 16 10.19 -1.56 -9.96
N PRO A 17 10.22 -0.61 -10.91
CA PRO A 17 9.05 -0.28 -11.73
C PRO A 17 8.49 -1.49 -12.49
N GLN A 18 9.35 -2.39 -12.96
CA GLN A 18 8.91 -3.57 -13.71
C GLN A 18 8.25 -4.60 -12.80
N GLU A 19 8.77 -4.84 -11.60
CA GLU A 19 8.12 -5.72 -10.61
C GLU A 19 6.75 -5.19 -10.23
N PHE A 20 6.62 -3.88 -9.99
CA PHE A 20 5.32 -3.25 -9.72
C PHE A 20 4.31 -3.46 -10.85
N VAL A 21 4.77 -3.41 -12.11
CA VAL A 21 3.92 -3.70 -13.28
C VAL A 21 3.53 -5.17 -13.32
N ASN A 22 4.49 -6.09 -13.11
CA ASN A 22 4.26 -7.53 -13.17
C ASN A 22 3.25 -7.97 -12.10
N ILE A 23 3.41 -7.52 -10.85
CA ILE A 23 2.49 -7.83 -9.74
C ILE A 23 1.06 -7.38 -10.10
N LYS A 24 0.93 -6.17 -10.66
CA LYS A 24 -0.34 -5.62 -11.08
C LYS A 24 -1.00 -6.43 -12.20
N GLN A 25 -0.24 -6.77 -13.24
CA GLN A 25 -0.74 -7.55 -14.38
C GLN A 25 -1.12 -8.97 -13.96
N GLU A 26 -0.31 -9.62 -13.10
CA GLU A 26 -0.60 -10.95 -12.58
C GLU A 26 -1.84 -10.94 -11.67
N PHE A 27 -2.00 -9.93 -10.82
CA PHE A 27 -3.22 -9.78 -10.02
C PHE A 27 -4.45 -9.55 -10.93
N GLY A 28 -4.29 -8.73 -11.98
CA GLY A 28 -5.32 -8.48 -12.96
C GLY A 28 -5.77 -9.73 -13.72
N SER A 29 -4.84 -10.61 -14.10
CA SER A 29 -5.17 -11.83 -14.86
C SER A 29 -5.97 -12.85 -14.04
N LYS A 30 -5.92 -12.76 -12.70
CA LYS A 30 -6.60 -13.66 -11.77
C LYS A 30 -7.88 -13.05 -11.16
N THR A 31 -8.20 -11.80 -11.46
CA THR A 31 -9.32 -11.08 -10.82
C THR A 31 -10.13 -10.28 -11.82
N LYS A 32 -11.31 -9.80 -11.42
CA LYS A 32 -12.13 -8.92 -12.26
C LYS A 32 -11.45 -7.56 -12.56
N LEU A 33 -10.37 -7.21 -11.86
CA LEU A 33 -9.61 -5.99 -12.20
C LEU A 33 -8.90 -6.09 -13.55
N GLY A 34 -8.73 -7.30 -14.11
CA GLY A 34 -8.21 -7.48 -15.47
C GLY A 34 -9.10 -6.88 -16.57
N ALA A 35 -10.41 -6.72 -16.32
CA ALA A 35 -11.35 -6.10 -17.25
C ALA A 35 -11.14 -4.57 -17.35
N GLY A 36 -11.88 -3.89 -18.22
CA GLY A 36 -11.80 -2.43 -18.39
C GLY A 36 -11.11 -2.00 -19.66
N ALA A 37 -11.40 -2.61 -20.81
CA ALA A 37 -10.71 -2.36 -22.08
C ALA A 37 -10.77 -0.88 -22.52
N ALA A 38 -11.85 -0.16 -22.17
CA ALA A 38 -11.99 1.27 -22.43
C ALA A 38 -11.39 2.19 -21.34
N THR A 39 -10.76 1.63 -20.30
CA THR A 39 -10.10 2.40 -19.23
C THR A 39 -8.63 2.68 -19.54
N CYS A 40 -7.97 3.45 -18.65
CA CYS A 40 -6.54 3.72 -18.77
C CYS A 40 -5.74 2.40 -18.84
N PHE A 41 -4.93 2.25 -19.88
CA PHE A 41 -4.11 1.06 -20.13
C PHE A 41 -4.95 -0.24 -20.26
N GLY A 42 -6.25 -0.12 -20.56
CA GLY A 42 -7.13 -1.25 -20.86
C GLY A 42 -7.41 -2.18 -19.68
N SER A 43 -7.21 -1.74 -18.44
CA SER A 43 -7.49 -2.56 -17.26
C SER A 43 -7.77 -1.74 -15.99
N LEU A 44 -8.78 -2.17 -15.23
CA LEU A 44 -9.18 -1.62 -13.94
C LEU A 44 -8.08 -1.72 -12.86
N VAL A 45 -7.07 -2.58 -13.06
CA VAL A 45 -5.84 -2.63 -12.24
C VAL A 45 -5.16 -1.26 -12.17
N TRP A 46 -5.17 -0.52 -13.28
CA TRP A 46 -4.52 0.79 -13.41
C TRP A 46 -5.40 1.96 -12.97
N CYS A 47 -6.72 1.73 -12.86
CA CYS A 47 -7.65 2.76 -12.43
C CYS A 47 -7.40 3.22 -10.98
N CYS A 48 -7.70 4.49 -10.75
CA CYS A 48 -7.74 5.10 -9.42
C CYS A 48 -8.95 4.59 -8.61
N LYS A 49 -8.85 4.66 -7.27
CA LYS A 49 -9.96 4.42 -6.33
C LYS A 49 -11.20 5.27 -6.69
N ASP A 50 -12.35 4.81 -6.25
CA ASP A 50 -13.67 5.45 -6.44
C ASP A 50 -13.76 6.89 -5.90
N SER A 51 -12.89 7.26 -4.95
CA SER A 51 -12.78 8.62 -4.40
C SER A 51 -12.49 9.72 -5.44
N LYS A 52 -12.08 9.35 -6.65
CA LYS A 52 -12.02 10.26 -7.80
C LYS A 52 -13.08 9.87 -8.83
N PRO A 53 -13.95 10.81 -9.27
CA PRO A 53 -14.94 10.52 -10.30
C PRO A 53 -14.25 10.19 -11.63
N CYS A 54 -14.68 9.11 -12.29
CA CYS A 54 -14.13 8.69 -13.58
C CYS A 54 -15.20 7.93 -14.39
N PRO A 55 -15.81 8.56 -15.41
CA PRO A 55 -16.90 7.93 -16.16
C PRO A 55 -16.45 6.66 -16.89
N LEU A 56 -15.22 6.61 -17.40
CA LEU A 56 -14.68 5.43 -18.08
C LEU A 56 -14.59 4.22 -17.15
N ARG A 57 -14.16 4.43 -15.90
CA ARG A 57 -14.12 3.37 -14.89
C ARG A 57 -15.53 2.92 -14.57
N ASP A 58 -16.43 3.86 -14.26
CA ASP A 58 -17.76 3.53 -13.75
C ASP A 58 -18.59 2.82 -14.84
N MET A 59 -18.48 3.22 -16.11
CA MET A 59 -19.08 2.50 -17.24
C MET A 59 -18.55 1.06 -17.37
N GLU A 60 -17.24 0.85 -17.20
CA GLU A 60 -16.64 -0.49 -17.29
C GLU A 60 -16.95 -1.35 -16.06
N LEU A 61 -17.09 -0.76 -14.87
CA LEU A 61 -17.58 -1.47 -13.69
C LEU A 61 -19.00 -1.98 -13.93
N GLU A 62 -19.90 -1.13 -14.41
CA GLU A 62 -21.27 -1.50 -14.76
C GLU A 62 -21.33 -2.58 -15.84
N ALA A 63 -20.61 -2.38 -16.96
CA ALA A 63 -20.58 -3.31 -18.08
C ALA A 63 -20.06 -4.71 -17.70
N ASN A 64 -19.17 -4.80 -16.71
CA ASN A 64 -18.62 -6.06 -16.21
C ASN A 64 -19.32 -6.59 -14.95
N GLY A 65 -20.41 -5.95 -14.51
CA GLY A 65 -21.17 -6.35 -13.32
C GLY A 65 -20.34 -6.32 -12.02
N ILE A 66 -19.44 -5.34 -11.90
CA ILE A 66 -18.58 -5.13 -10.74
C ILE A 66 -19.17 -3.98 -9.91
N SER A 67 -19.62 -4.28 -8.69
CA SER A 67 -20.07 -3.21 -7.78
C SER A 67 -18.90 -2.35 -7.31
N HIS A 68 -19.17 -1.11 -6.89
CA HIS A 68 -18.14 -0.25 -6.30
C HIS A 68 -17.51 -0.87 -5.05
N ASP A 69 -18.28 -1.54 -4.19
CA ASP A 69 -17.78 -2.22 -3.00
C ASP A 69 -16.85 -3.40 -3.35
N GLU A 70 -17.23 -4.19 -4.34
CA GLU A 70 -16.38 -5.28 -4.86
C GLU A 70 -15.09 -4.70 -5.47
N TYR A 71 -15.21 -3.65 -6.28
CA TYR A 71 -14.06 -2.95 -6.84
C TYR A 71 -13.10 -2.46 -5.76
N MET A 72 -13.61 -1.82 -4.72
CA MET A 72 -12.79 -1.29 -3.63
C MET A 72 -12.17 -2.40 -2.78
N THR A 73 -12.87 -3.51 -2.60
CA THR A 73 -12.31 -4.73 -1.99
C THR A 73 -11.14 -5.27 -2.80
N LEU A 74 -11.29 -5.40 -4.13
CA LEU A 74 -10.23 -5.85 -5.02
C LEU A 74 -9.05 -4.87 -5.06
N LYS A 75 -9.30 -3.54 -5.04
CA LYS A 75 -8.23 -2.53 -4.96
C LYS A 75 -7.46 -2.60 -3.64
N LYS A 76 -8.12 -2.94 -2.54
CA LYS A 76 -7.47 -3.18 -1.25
C LYS A 76 -6.58 -4.43 -1.33
N GLN A 77 -7.11 -5.54 -1.81
CA GLN A 77 -6.35 -6.79 -1.99
C GLN A 77 -5.14 -6.61 -2.92
N LEU A 78 -5.28 -5.87 -4.03
CA LEU A 78 -4.16 -5.53 -4.89
C LEU A 78 -3.07 -4.73 -4.14
N SER A 79 -3.48 -3.80 -3.27
CA SER A 79 -2.54 -3.00 -2.47
C SER A 79 -1.80 -3.89 -1.47
N GLU A 80 -2.51 -4.79 -0.79
CA GLU A 80 -1.93 -5.77 0.13
C GLU A 80 -0.97 -6.71 -0.60
N GLU A 81 -1.34 -7.16 -1.80
CA GLU A 81 -0.46 -8.00 -2.63
C GLU A 81 0.83 -7.27 -2.97
N ILE A 82 0.76 -6.02 -3.45
CA ILE A 82 1.97 -5.22 -3.73
C ILE A 82 2.86 -5.12 -2.49
N LEU A 83 2.28 -4.88 -1.30
CA LEU A 83 3.05 -4.73 -0.06
C LEU A 83 3.82 -6.00 0.34
N LYS A 84 3.33 -7.20 0.00
CA LYS A 84 4.06 -8.46 0.27
C LYS A 84 5.39 -8.56 -0.47
N HIS A 85 5.55 -7.85 -1.59
CA HIS A 85 6.78 -7.81 -2.38
C HIS A 85 7.68 -6.62 -2.03
N THR A 86 7.32 -5.85 -0.99
CA THR A 86 8.13 -4.72 -0.53
C THR A 86 9.01 -5.09 0.66
N ASN A 87 10.06 -4.30 0.88
CA ASN A 87 10.94 -4.42 2.04
C ASN A 87 10.38 -3.77 3.32
N LEU A 88 9.12 -3.27 3.33
CA LEU A 88 8.55 -2.56 4.48
C LEU A 88 8.53 -3.41 5.76
N ASN A 89 8.26 -4.72 5.64
CA ASN A 89 8.27 -5.63 6.78
C ASN A 89 9.69 -6.04 7.24
N THR A 90 10.73 -5.52 6.59
CA THR A 90 12.14 -5.79 6.90
C THR A 90 12.90 -4.54 7.33
N VAL A 91 12.20 -3.40 7.47
CA VAL A 91 12.81 -2.15 7.96
C VAL A 91 13.28 -2.38 9.38
N THR A 92 14.59 -2.26 9.59
CA THR A 92 15.22 -2.30 10.90
C THR A 92 15.55 -0.87 11.31
N TYR A 93 15.23 -0.52 12.55
CA TYR A 93 15.49 0.80 13.10
C TYR A 93 16.85 0.78 13.80
N SER A 94 17.64 1.84 13.63
CA SER A 94 18.89 1.98 14.38
C SER A 94 18.57 2.17 15.87
N GLU A 95 19.54 1.87 16.75
CA GLU A 95 19.35 2.12 18.18
C GLU A 95 18.99 3.58 18.48
N ASP A 96 19.52 4.53 17.71
CA ASP A 96 19.25 5.95 17.89
C ASP A 96 17.83 6.34 17.46
N ASP A 97 17.28 5.68 16.44
CA ASP A 97 15.87 5.85 16.04
C ASP A 97 14.92 5.34 17.13
N ILE A 98 15.24 4.17 17.72
CA ILE A 98 14.43 3.57 18.78
C ILE A 98 14.50 4.43 20.05
N LYS A 99 15.68 4.94 20.42
CA LYS A 99 15.84 5.90 21.53
C LYS A 99 15.00 7.16 21.31
N SER A 100 15.06 7.74 20.10
CA SER A 100 14.27 8.93 19.76
C SER A 100 12.76 8.68 19.90
N LEU A 101 12.30 7.49 19.50
CA LEU A 101 10.90 7.07 19.68
C LEU A 101 10.55 6.90 21.16
N ALA A 102 11.41 6.26 21.94
CA ALA A 102 11.23 6.05 23.38
C ALA A 102 11.11 7.38 24.15
N GLU A 103 12.00 8.33 23.85
CA GLU A 103 11.99 9.68 24.43
C GLU A 103 10.70 10.44 24.07
N THR A 104 10.28 10.36 22.80
CA THR A 104 9.07 11.06 22.32
C THR A 104 7.80 10.61 23.05
N PHE A 105 7.71 9.33 23.39
CA PHE A 105 6.55 8.76 24.08
C PHE A 105 6.75 8.61 25.60
N ASN A 106 7.91 9.00 26.11
CA ASN A 106 8.31 8.85 27.51
C ASN A 106 8.14 7.39 28.00
N ILE A 107 8.57 6.44 27.17
CA ILE A 107 8.58 4.99 27.43
C ILE A 107 10.02 4.46 27.43
N THR A 108 10.22 3.22 27.84
CA THR A 108 11.54 2.58 27.78
C THR A 108 11.93 2.22 26.35
N VAL A 109 13.25 2.09 26.08
CA VAL A 109 13.77 1.67 24.76
C VAL A 109 13.24 0.28 24.38
N ASP A 110 13.11 -0.62 25.35
CA ASP A 110 12.56 -1.96 25.14
C ASP A 110 11.08 -1.92 24.76
N GLU A 111 10.27 -1.07 25.41
CA GLU A 111 8.86 -0.87 25.03
C GLU A 111 8.72 -0.24 23.65
N ALA A 112 9.58 0.71 23.29
CA ALA A 112 9.59 1.31 21.96
C ALA A 112 9.95 0.27 20.89
N LYS A 113 10.93 -0.58 21.17
CA LYS A 113 11.32 -1.70 20.29
C LYS A 113 10.18 -2.71 20.13
N GLN A 114 9.56 -3.13 21.24
CA GLN A 114 8.43 -4.06 21.21
C GLN A 114 7.25 -3.47 20.43
N ALA A 115 6.96 -2.18 20.59
CA ALA A 115 5.88 -1.51 19.85
C ALA A 115 6.12 -1.48 18.34
N LEU A 116 7.38 -1.36 17.90
CA LEU A 116 7.75 -1.46 16.49
C LEU A 116 7.57 -2.91 15.99
N GLU A 117 8.06 -3.90 16.72
CA GLU A 117 7.91 -5.32 16.39
C GLU A 117 6.44 -5.75 16.29
N ASP A 118 5.63 -5.39 17.29
CA ASP A 118 4.18 -5.66 17.34
C ASP A 118 3.43 -5.00 16.17
N SER A 119 3.97 -3.91 15.63
CA SER A 119 3.40 -3.18 14.49
C SER A 119 3.96 -3.64 13.14
N GLY A 120 4.71 -4.75 13.10
CA GLY A 120 5.33 -5.27 11.88
C GLY A 120 6.42 -4.35 11.32
N ASN A 121 7.12 -3.62 12.20
CA ASN A 121 8.07 -2.56 11.86
C ASN A 121 7.47 -1.41 11.04
N ASP A 122 6.15 -1.19 11.09
CA ASP A 122 5.51 0.01 10.53
C ASP A 122 5.47 1.14 11.57
N LEU A 123 6.34 2.15 11.40
CA LEU A 123 6.45 3.29 12.33
C LEU A 123 5.12 4.03 12.54
N LYS A 124 4.28 4.17 11.51
CA LYS A 124 3.00 4.90 11.64
C LYS A 124 2.01 4.16 12.53
N THR A 125 1.95 2.84 12.37
CA THR A 125 1.12 1.94 13.16
C THR A 125 1.63 1.89 14.59
N ALA A 126 2.95 1.79 14.79
CA ALA A 126 3.57 1.88 16.11
C ALA A 126 3.22 3.20 16.82
N ILE A 127 3.41 4.34 16.16
CA ILE A 127 3.04 5.67 16.69
C ILE A 127 1.56 5.75 17.03
N LYS A 128 0.67 5.24 16.16
CA LYS A 128 -0.78 5.24 16.41
C LYS A 128 -1.13 4.41 17.65
N ASN A 129 -0.55 3.22 17.78
CA ASN A 129 -0.78 2.31 18.90
C ASN A 129 -0.24 2.90 20.21
N LEU A 130 0.95 3.51 20.18
CA LEU A 130 1.53 4.19 21.34
C LEU A 130 0.67 5.37 21.81
N ARG A 131 0.15 6.20 20.89
CA ARG A 131 -0.77 7.30 21.22
C ARG A 131 -2.07 6.82 21.86
N LEU A 132 -2.58 5.65 21.45
CA LEU A 132 -3.79 5.07 22.03
C LEU A 132 -3.55 4.52 23.43
N LYS A 133 -2.34 4.05 23.74
CA LYS A 133 -1.96 3.58 25.09
C LYS A 133 -1.69 4.71 26.08
N SER A 134 -1.36 5.90 25.60
CA SER A 134 -1.10 7.09 26.42
C SER A 134 -2.35 7.93 26.76
N LEU A 135 -3.53 7.53 26.25
CA LEU A 135 -4.85 8.13 26.54
C LEU A 135 -5.55 7.34 27.64
#